data_AF-Q4C5A7-F1
#
_entry.id   AF-Q4C5A7-F1
#
_cell.length_a   1.000
_cell.length_b   1.000
_cell.length_c   1.000
_cell.angle_alpha   90.00
_cell.angle_beta   90.00
_cell.angle_gamma   90.00
#
_symmetry.space_group_name_H-M   'P 1'
#
loop_
_entity.id
_entity.type
_entity.pdbx_description
1 polymer ?
#
loop_
_entity_poly.entity_id
_entity_poly.type
_entity_poly.pdbx_seq_one_letter_code
_entity_poly.pdbx_strand_id
1 'polypeptide(L)'
;GITIDLGRKGKEGILQSMDSRADFLSDESHRIRFVYIPKHTSWLNQIECWFSILVRRLLKRITVRSTEELSQKILNFIDYFNQHFAKPFVWKFKGFKDHK
;
A
#
# COMPACT_ATOMS: atom_id res chain seq x y z
N GLY A 1 11.71 -17.02 -6.44
CA GLY A 1 12.18 -15.75 -5.88
C GLY A 1 13.22 -15.16 -6.81
N ILE A 2 13.68 -13.93 -6.56
CA ILE A 2 14.79 -13.33 -7.30
C ILE A 2 16.07 -14.09 -6.93
N THR A 3 16.82 -14.58 -7.93
CA THR A 3 18.03 -15.39 -7.74
C THR A 3 19.32 -14.62 -8.00
N ILE A 4 19.23 -13.34 -8.39
CA ILE A 4 20.40 -12.50 -8.65
C ILE A 4 21.06 -12.11 -7.32
N ASP A 5 22.38 -11.90 -7.36
CA ASP A 5 23.10 -11.33 -6.22
C ASP A 5 22.68 -9.87 -6.01
N LEU A 6 22.14 -9.58 -4.82
CA LEU A 6 21.67 -8.25 -4.44
C LEU A 6 22.79 -7.39 -3.83
N GLY A 7 23.94 -7.99 -3.51
CA GLY A 7 25.01 -7.38 -2.76
C GLY A 7 24.72 -7.27 -1.26
N ARG A 8 25.43 -6.36 -0.59
CA ARG A 8 25.41 -6.23 0.88
C ARG A 8 24.92 -4.85 1.30
N LYS A 9 23.94 -4.83 2.20
CA LYS A 9 23.28 -3.60 2.65
C LYS A 9 24.29 -2.54 3.12
N GLY A 10 24.20 -1.35 2.53
CA GLY A 10 25.06 -0.22 2.88
C GLY A 10 26.49 -0.31 2.38
N LYS A 11 26.83 -1.33 1.58
CA LYS A 11 28.22 -1.57 1.14
C LYS A 11 28.34 -1.72 -0.37
N GLU A 12 27.57 -2.61 -0.99
CA GLU A 12 27.73 -2.91 -2.42
C GLU A 12 26.44 -3.44 -3.06
N GLY A 13 26.37 -3.34 -4.39
CA GLY A 13 25.27 -3.85 -5.21
C GLY A 13 23.97 -3.08 -5.00
N ILE A 14 22.85 -3.73 -5.35
CA ILE A 14 21.50 -3.17 -5.26
C ILE A 14 21.18 -2.71 -3.83
N LEU A 15 21.66 -3.42 -2.81
CA LEU A 15 21.39 -3.08 -1.41
C LEU A 15 22.27 -1.95 -0.86
N GLN A 16 23.17 -1.35 -1.64
CA GLN A 16 24.07 -0.30 -1.20
C GLN A 16 23.34 0.94 -0.69
N SER A 17 22.49 1.58 -1.49
CA SER A 17 21.84 2.86 -1.15
C SER A 17 20.30 2.79 -1.27
N MET A 18 19.60 3.83 -0.82
CA MET A 18 18.15 3.92 -1.05
C MET A 18 17.84 4.06 -2.53
N ASP A 19 18.66 4.82 -3.26
CA ASP A 19 18.46 5.07 -4.68
C ASP A 19 18.66 3.80 -5.50
N SER A 20 19.73 3.03 -5.25
CA SER A 20 19.96 1.75 -5.95
C SER A 20 18.85 0.72 -5.69
N ARG A 21 18.26 0.75 -4.49
CA ARG A 21 17.09 -0.08 -4.17
C ARG A 21 15.83 0.42 -4.88
N ALA A 22 15.61 1.73 -4.95
CA ALA A 22 14.46 2.30 -5.62
C ALA A 22 14.50 2.02 -7.12
N ASP A 23 15.66 2.18 -7.76
CA ASP A 23 15.88 1.87 -9.18
C ASP A 23 15.54 0.40 -9.46
N PHE A 24 16.11 -0.51 -8.67
CA PHE A 24 15.82 -1.93 -8.79
C PHE A 24 14.34 -2.26 -8.58
N LEU A 25 13.72 -1.72 -7.53
CA LEU A 25 12.33 -2.04 -7.21
C LEU A 25 11.34 -1.43 -8.22
N SER A 26 11.71 -0.37 -8.94
CA SER A 26 10.86 0.29 -9.92
C SER A 26 11.08 -0.17 -11.36
N ASP A 27 12.09 -1.01 -11.62
CA ASP A 27 12.38 -1.58 -12.94
C ASP A 27 11.14 -2.27 -13.56
N GLU A 28 10.80 -1.83 -14.77
CA GLU A 28 9.59 -2.28 -15.50
C GLU A 28 9.72 -3.70 -16.06
N SER A 29 10.94 -4.25 -16.15
CA SER A 29 11.18 -5.63 -16.55
C SER A 29 10.79 -6.63 -15.45
N HIS A 30 10.66 -6.18 -14.21
CA HIS A 30 10.27 -7.04 -13.10
C HIS A 30 8.78 -7.40 -13.11
N ARG A 31 8.48 -8.66 -12.78
CA ARG A 31 7.09 -9.12 -12.58
C ARG A 31 6.33 -8.29 -11.53
N ILE A 32 7.03 -7.86 -10.48
CA ILE A 32 6.50 -7.00 -9.43
C ILE A 32 7.37 -5.74 -9.40
N ARG A 33 6.73 -4.59 -9.60
CA ARG A 33 7.37 -3.27 -9.55
C ARG A 33 6.73 -2.39 -8.49
N PHE A 34 7.53 -1.53 -7.90
CA PHE A 34 7.10 -0.53 -6.92
C PHE A 34 6.86 0.79 -7.63
N VAL A 35 5.67 1.35 -7.42
CA VAL A 35 5.31 2.68 -7.89
C VAL A 35 5.39 3.63 -6.71
N TYR A 36 6.35 4.54 -6.72
CA TYR A 36 6.52 5.55 -5.69
C TYR A 36 5.64 6.76 -6.00
N ILE A 37 4.75 7.09 -5.07
CA ILE A 37 3.93 8.30 -5.14
C ILE A 37 4.72 9.52 -4.63
N PRO A 38 4.38 10.76 -5.08
CA PRO A 38 5.03 11.96 -4.57
C PRO A 38 4.96 12.06 -3.04
N LYS A 39 5.95 12.74 -2.44
CA LYS A 39 5.94 12.98 -0.99
C LYS A 39 4.65 13.68 -0.57
N HIS A 40 4.15 13.33 0.61
CA HIS A 40 2.91 13.90 1.18
C HIS A 40 1.62 13.65 0.38
N THR A 41 1.60 12.62 -0.48
CA THR A 41 0.41 12.24 -1.25
C THR A 41 -0.21 10.91 -0.79
N SER A 42 -0.24 10.64 0.52
CA SER A 42 -0.84 9.41 1.07
C SER A 42 -2.29 9.18 0.60
N TRP A 43 -3.01 10.24 0.26
CA TRP A 43 -4.34 10.18 -0.34
C TRP A 43 -4.40 9.50 -1.71
N LEU A 44 -3.28 9.38 -2.44
CA LEU A 44 -3.19 8.60 -3.68
C LEU A 44 -3.03 7.10 -3.42
N ASN A 45 -2.61 6.70 -2.21
CA ASN A 45 -2.40 5.31 -1.87
C ASN A 45 -3.75 4.64 -1.54
N GLN A 46 -4.14 3.67 -2.36
CA GLN A 46 -5.43 2.99 -2.23
C GLN A 46 -5.61 2.27 -0.88
N ILE A 47 -4.52 1.78 -0.28
CA ILE A 47 -4.61 1.12 1.03
C ILE A 47 -5.04 2.10 2.13
N GLU A 48 -4.65 3.37 2.04
CA GLU A 48 -5.03 4.41 2.99
C GLU A 48 -6.53 4.74 2.89
N CYS A 49 -7.06 4.75 1.65
CA CYS A 49 -8.49 4.84 1.43
C CYS A 49 -9.24 3.65 2.04
N TRP A 50 -8.71 2.43 1.89
CA TRP A 50 -9.29 1.23 2.47
C TRP A 50 -9.25 1.25 4.01
N PHE A 51 -8.13 1.66 4.63
CA PHE A 51 -8.04 1.83 6.08
C PHE A 51 -9.06 2.84 6.61
N SER A 52 -9.28 3.94 5.88
CA SER A 52 -10.33 4.90 6.21
C SER A 52 -11.75 4.31 6.19
N ILE A 53 -11.98 3.25 5.40
CA ILE A 53 -13.24 2.50 5.40
C ILE A 53 -13.29 1.55 6.60
N LEU A 54 -12.22 0.77 6.83
CA LEU A 54 -12.10 -0.14 7.97
C LEU A 54 -12.35 0.59 9.29
N VAL A 55 -11.70 1.75 9.49
CA VAL A 55 -11.87 2.55 10.70
C VAL A 55 -13.33 2.98 10.88
N ARG A 56 -13.95 3.53 9.83
CA ARG A 56 -15.33 4.05 9.93
C ARG A 56 -16.38 2.97 10.10
N ARG A 57 -16.21 1.82 9.44
CA ARG A 57 -17.24 0.76 9.38
C ARG A 57 -17.08 -0.30 10.48
N LEU A 58 -15.85 -0.60 10.88
CA LEU A 58 -15.58 -1.60 11.90
C LEU A 58 -15.06 -0.95 13.18
N LEU A 59 -13.86 -0.35 13.14
CA LEU A 59 -13.09 -0.04 14.36
C LEU A 59 -13.73 1.03 15.23
N LYS A 60 -14.38 2.05 14.65
CA LYS A 60 -14.95 3.18 15.41
C LYS A 60 -16.06 2.78 16.40
N ARG A 61 -16.68 1.61 16.20
CA ARG A 61 -17.80 1.12 17.03
C ARG A 61 -17.58 -0.28 17.58
N ILE A 62 -16.36 -0.80 17.46
CA ILE A 62 -16.05 -2.16 17.88
C ILE A 62 -15.82 -2.20 19.39
N THR A 63 -16.32 -3.26 20.03
CA THR A 63 -15.92 -3.65 21.39
C THR A 63 -15.48 -5.10 21.30
N VAL A 64 -14.31 -5.40 21.84
CA VAL A 64 -13.68 -6.71 21.82
C VAL A 64 -13.11 -7.01 23.20
N ARG A 65 -13.04 -8.28 23.56
CA ARG A 65 -12.53 -8.75 24.86
C ARG A 65 -11.07 -9.22 24.79
N SER A 66 -10.53 -9.40 23.58
CA SER A 66 -9.14 -9.78 23.36
C SER A 66 -8.61 -9.33 22.00
N THR A 67 -7.29 -9.45 21.83
CA THR A 67 -6.58 -9.20 20.57
C THR A 67 -6.93 -10.22 19.49
N GLU A 68 -7.22 -11.46 19.88
CA GLU A 68 -7.61 -12.54 18.97
C GLU A 68 -8.99 -12.25 18.38
N GLU A 69 -9.93 -11.78 19.21
CA GLU A 69 -11.25 -11.35 18.74
C GLU A 69 -11.15 -10.17 17.77
N LEU A 70 -10.28 -9.19 18.05
CA LEU A 70 -10.02 -8.07 17.14
C LEU A 70 -9.49 -8.57 15.79
N SER A 71 -8.48 -9.45 15.81
CA SER A 71 -7.88 -10.03 14.61
C SER A 71 -8.94 -10.75 13.77
N GLN A 72 -9.75 -11.61 14.39
CA GLN A 72 -10.80 -12.35 13.69
C GLN A 72 -11.85 -11.43 13.08
N LYS A 73 -12.27 -10.38 13.79
CA LYS A 73 -13.21 -9.39 13.24
C LYS A 73 -12.64 -8.62 12.06
N ILE A 74 -11.34 -8.30 12.07
CA ILE A 74 -10.66 -7.66 10.93
C ILE A 74 -10.62 -8.61 9.74
N LEU A 75 -10.24 -9.87 9.93
CA LEU A 75 -10.22 -10.88 8.87
C LEU A 75 -11.61 -11.09 8.25
N ASN A 76 -12.65 -11.27 9.08
CA ASN A 76 -14.03 -11.40 8.61
C ASN A 76 -14.49 -10.16 7.83
N PHE A 77 -14.08 -8.97 8.27
CA PHE A 77 -14.38 -7.73 7.54
C PHE A 77 -13.66 -7.67 6.20
N ILE A 78 -12.41 -8.13 6.11
CA ILE A 78 -11.65 -8.21 4.85
C ILE A 78 -12.38 -9.14 3.87
N ASP A 79 -12.78 -10.34 4.31
CA ASP A 79 -13.49 -11.31 3.47
C ASP A 79 -14.82 -10.74 2.95
N TYR A 80 -15.62 -10.17 3.85
CA TYR A 80 -16.87 -9.52 3.49
C TYR A 80 -16.68 -8.32 2.56
N PHE A 81 -15.66 -7.49 2.80
CA PHE A 81 -15.33 -6.36 1.94
C PHE A 81 -14.94 -6.84 0.54
N ASN A 82 -14.09 -7.87 0.44
CA ASN A 82 -13.63 -8.43 -0.82
C ASN A 82 -14.79 -9.02 -1.64
N GLN A 83 -15.74 -9.68 -0.99
CA GLN A 83 -16.90 -10.27 -1.65
C GLN A 83 -17.92 -9.24 -2.16
N HIS A 84 -18.13 -8.14 -1.43
CA HIS A 84 -19.28 -7.25 -1.67
C HIS A 84 -18.93 -5.82 -2.08
N PHE A 85 -17.76 -5.32 -1.69
CA PHE A 85 -17.40 -3.90 -1.82
C PHE A 85 -16.12 -3.65 -2.61
N ALA A 86 -15.32 -4.68 -2.90
CA ALA A 86 -14.12 -4.55 -3.72
C ALA A 86 -14.48 -4.07 -5.13
N LYS A 87 -14.26 -2.78 -5.36
CA LYS A 87 -14.46 -2.10 -6.63
C LYS A 87 -13.29 -1.13 -6.84
N PRO A 88 -12.85 -0.90 -8.08
CA PRO A 88 -11.82 0.11 -8.36
C PRO A 88 -12.20 1.47 -7.76
N PHE A 89 -11.25 2.12 -7.10
CA PHE A 89 -11.44 3.50 -6.65
C PHE A 89 -11.49 4.45 -7.84
N VAL A 90 -12.58 5.20 -7.97
CA VAL A 90 -12.74 6.19 -9.04
C VAL A 90 -12.14 7.51 -8.56
N TRP A 91 -10.94 7.82 -9.06
CA TRP A 91 -10.27 9.10 -8.80
C TRP A 91 -10.97 10.23 -9.58
N LYS A 92 -11.50 11.21 -8.85
CA LYS A 92 -12.15 12.39 -9.44
C LYS A 92 -11.22 13.60 -9.58
N PHE A 93 -9.99 13.50 -9.07
CA PHE A 93 -9.01 14.57 -9.14
C PHE A 93 -8.52 14.75 -10.58
N LYS A 94 -8.64 15.97 -11.11
CA LYS A 94 -8.29 16.31 -12.51
C LYS A 94 -6.96 17.06 -12.64
N GLY A 95 -6.15 17.11 -11.58
CA GLY A 95 -4.95 17.94 -11.53
C GLY A 95 -5.26 19.37 -11.06
N PHE A 96 -4.19 20.11 -10.77
CA PHE A 96 -4.27 21.56 -10.63
C PHE A 96 -4.34 22.16 -12.04
N LYS A 97 -5.13 23.23 -12.23
CA LYS A 97 -5.09 23.98 -13.49
C LYS A 97 -3.72 24.63 -13.59
N ASP A 98 -3.09 24.53 -14.75
CA ASP A 98 -1.85 25.26 -15.01
C ASP A 98 -2.09 26.76 -14.76
N HIS A 99 -1.31 27.33 -13.86
CA HIS A 99 -1.20 28.78 -13.74
C HIS A 99 -0.25 29.24 -14.84
N LYS A 100 -0.81 29.48 -16.05
CA LYS A 100 -0.14 30.33 -17.03
C LYS A 100 -0.16 31.77 -16.56
#